data_AF-A0A7S1JFC2-F1
#
_entry.id   AF-A0A7S1JFC2-F1
#
_cell.length_a   1.000
_cell.length_b   1.000
_cell.length_c   1.000
_cell.angle_alpha   90.00
_cell.angle_beta   90.00
_cell.angle_gamma   90.00
#
_symmetry.space_group_name_H-M   'P 1'
#
loop_
_entity.id
_entity.type
_entity.pdbx_description
1 polymer ?
#
loop_
_entity_poly.entity_id
_entity_poly.type
_entity_poly.pdbx_seq_one_letter_code
_entity_poly.pdbx_strand_id
1 'polypeptide(L)'
;VLGILPRADCPNYKWWGASPECRSGRHRGSLPGVFTSQIAEVNRRLRALCTGPRTHFLDCGPVFLADNGTRLPRRLMSDHLHPTHEGYHRLTADCLRPHLEALPRGRP
;
A
#
# COMPACT_ATOMS: atom_id res chain seq x y z
N VAL A 1 3.66 0.04 -3.12
CA VAL A 1 3.12 -1.32 -2.87
C VAL A 1 3.09 -1.54 -1.37
N LEU A 2 1.89 -1.75 -0.81
CA LEU A 2 1.66 -1.91 0.63
C LEU A 2 1.95 -3.37 1.01
N GLY A 3 3.14 -3.65 1.55
CA GLY A 3 3.51 -4.96 2.07
C GLY A 3 3.05 -5.16 3.52
N ILE A 4 2.63 -6.38 3.85
CA ILE A 4 2.38 -6.83 5.23
C ILE A 4 3.18 -8.07 5.52
N LEU A 5 3.93 -8.01 6.61
CA LEU A 5 4.28 -9.07 7.57
C LEU A 5 4.56 -8.32 8.91
N PRO A 6 5.04 -8.93 10.02
CA PRO A 6 4.46 -8.69 11.34
C PRO A 6 5.24 -7.63 12.13
N ARG A 7 4.65 -7.03 13.18
CA ARG A 7 5.30 -6.08 14.12
C ARG A 7 6.76 -6.44 14.45
N ALA A 8 7.58 -5.44 14.80
CA ALA A 8 8.93 -5.64 15.32
C ALA A 8 8.96 -6.66 16.48
N ASP A 9 7.83 -6.78 17.18
CA ASP A 9 7.56 -7.67 18.31
C ASP A 9 7.20 -9.12 17.91
N CYS A 10 7.00 -9.42 16.62
CA CYS A 10 6.79 -10.77 16.07
C CYS A 10 7.73 -10.99 14.86
N PRO A 11 9.06 -11.08 15.07
CA PRO A 11 10.08 -10.84 14.04
C PRO A 11 10.21 -11.92 12.95
N ASN A 12 9.43 -13.01 12.99
CA ASN A 12 9.62 -14.13 12.06
C ASN A 12 8.30 -14.89 11.78
N TYR A 13 8.02 -15.13 10.49
CA TYR A 13 6.84 -15.84 10.00
C TYR A 13 6.73 -17.28 10.54
N LYS A 14 7.84 -17.88 10.97
CA LYS A 14 7.87 -19.21 11.61
C LYS A 14 7.24 -19.28 13.01
N TRP A 15 6.97 -18.13 13.65
CA TRP A 15 6.45 -18.07 15.03
C TRP A 15 5.00 -17.59 15.12
N TRP A 16 4.28 -17.52 13.99
CA TRP A 16 2.87 -17.13 13.95
C TRP A 16 1.95 -17.97 14.85
N GLY A 17 2.36 -19.19 15.21
CA GLY A 17 1.65 -20.03 16.17
C GLY A 17 2.06 -19.84 17.65
N ALA A 18 3.10 -19.07 17.97
CA ALA A 18 3.73 -19.13 19.29
C ALA A 18 3.14 -18.16 20.34
N SER A 19 2.79 -16.92 19.98
CA SER A 19 2.20 -15.94 20.93
C SER A 19 0.68 -15.75 20.71
N PRO A 20 -0.13 -15.71 21.79
CA PRO A 20 -1.54 -15.31 21.74
C PRO A 20 -1.77 -13.91 21.14
N GLU A 21 -0.82 -12.98 21.28
CA GLU A 21 -0.92 -11.65 20.69
C GLU A 21 -0.80 -11.70 19.16
N CYS A 22 0.19 -12.45 18.63
CA CYS A 22 0.35 -12.63 17.18
C CYS A 22 -0.84 -13.42 16.58
N ARG A 23 -1.48 -14.34 17.33
CA ARG A 23 -2.69 -15.08 16.90
C ARG A 23 -3.94 -14.20 16.84
N SER A 24 -4.07 -13.24 17.76
CA SER A 24 -5.33 -12.51 17.97
C SER A 24 -5.79 -11.65 16.80
N GLY A 25 -4.91 -11.36 15.83
CA GLY A 25 -5.25 -10.53 14.65
C GLY A 25 -5.65 -9.09 14.98
N ARG A 26 -5.59 -8.69 16.26
CA ARG A 26 -6.09 -7.41 16.80
C ARG A 26 -5.45 -6.16 16.18
N HIS A 27 -4.38 -6.31 15.43
CA HIS A 27 -3.64 -5.22 14.79
C HIS A 27 -3.41 -5.43 13.27
N ARG A 28 -4.06 -6.42 12.64
CA ARG A 28 -3.99 -6.55 11.16
C ARG A 28 -4.69 -5.35 10.54
N GLY A 29 -4.00 -4.66 9.63
CA GLY A 29 -4.52 -3.45 8.98
C GLY A 29 -4.32 -2.16 9.79
N SER A 30 -3.67 -2.18 10.96
CA SER A 30 -3.22 -0.97 11.65
C SER A 30 -1.89 -0.47 11.08
N LEU A 31 -1.75 0.85 10.93
CA LEU A 31 -0.55 1.50 10.42
C LEU A 31 0.04 2.47 11.45
N PRO A 32 1.37 2.64 11.49
CA PRO A 32 2.37 2.00 10.61
C PRO A 32 2.56 0.51 10.91
N GLY A 33 2.73 -0.29 9.84
CA GLY A 33 3.18 -1.68 9.92
C GLY A 33 4.71 -1.75 9.82
N VAL A 34 5.29 -2.94 10.00
CA VAL A 34 6.76 -3.07 9.96
C VAL A 34 7.42 -2.84 8.64
N PHE A 35 6.63 -2.84 7.56
CA PHE A 35 7.12 -2.54 6.23
C PHE A 35 6.91 -1.08 5.86
N THR A 36 6.25 -0.27 6.68
CA THR A 36 5.95 1.13 6.36
C THR A 36 7.23 1.91 6.08
N SER A 37 8.32 1.70 6.84
CA SER A 37 9.60 2.40 6.61
C SER A 37 10.32 1.91 5.35
N GLN A 38 10.36 0.60 5.10
CA GLN A 38 10.97 0.04 3.88
C GLN A 38 10.18 0.46 2.62
N ILE A 39 8.85 0.46 2.70
CA ILE A 39 7.99 0.91 1.60
C ILE A 39 8.21 2.40 1.32
N ALA A 40 8.28 3.23 2.36
CA ALA A 40 8.60 4.65 2.22
C ALA A 40 9.98 4.84 1.56
N GLU A 41 10.97 4.05 1.96
CA GLU A 41 12.31 4.10 1.40
C GLU A 41 12.35 3.69 -0.08
N VAL A 42 11.69 2.58 -0.44
CA VAL A 42 11.58 2.13 -1.83
C VAL A 42 10.85 3.19 -2.67
N ASN A 43 9.71 3.71 -2.19
CA ASN A 43 8.96 4.75 -2.88
C ASN A 43 9.80 6.02 -3.09
N ARG A 44 10.60 6.42 -2.10
CA ARG A 44 11.54 7.55 -2.21
C ARG A 44 12.55 7.33 -3.34
N ARG A 45 13.16 6.13 -3.40
CA ARG A 45 14.12 5.78 -4.46
C ARG A 45 13.46 5.71 -5.84
N LEU A 46 12.28 5.11 -5.96
CA LEU A 46 11.53 5.05 -7.21
C LEU A 46 11.15 6.43 -7.72
N ARG A 47 10.72 7.34 -6.83
CA ARG A 47 10.45 8.73 -7.18
C ARG A 47 11.68 9.44 -7.75
N ALA A 48 12.85 9.22 -7.14
CA ALA A 48 14.11 9.82 -7.60
C ALA A 48 14.55 9.31 -8.99
N LEU A 49 14.11 8.12 -9.41
CA LEU A 49 14.38 7.59 -10.75
C LEU A 49 13.48 8.19 -11.84
N CYS A 50 12.39 8.87 -11.47
CA CYS A 50 11.45 9.48 -12.41
C CYS A 50 11.89 10.91 -12.78
N THR A 51 12.99 11.03 -13.53
CA THR A 51 13.63 12.32 -13.85
C THR A 51 13.23 12.92 -15.21
N GLY A 52 12.55 12.14 -16.06
CA GLY A 52 12.23 12.53 -17.43
C GLY A 52 10.71 12.64 -17.70
N PRO A 53 10.32 13.24 -18.84
CA PRO A 53 8.91 13.48 -19.18
C PRO A 53 8.11 12.23 -19.57
N ARG A 54 8.76 11.06 -19.62
CA ARG A 54 8.15 9.78 -20.03
C ARG A 54 7.94 8.82 -18.87
N THR A 55 8.34 9.18 -17.66
CA THR A 55 8.25 8.31 -16.49
C THR A 55 7.71 9.12 -15.32
N HIS A 56 6.60 8.66 -14.75
CA HIS A 56 5.89 9.35 -13.69
C HIS A 56 5.80 8.44 -12.46
N PHE A 57 6.13 8.98 -11.28
CA PHE A 57 5.88 8.30 -10.02
C PHE A 57 4.51 8.69 -9.48
N LEU A 58 3.63 7.71 -9.30
CA LEU A 58 2.30 7.89 -8.73
C LEU A 58 2.26 7.31 -7.31
N ASP A 59 1.90 8.13 -6.33
CA ASP A 59 1.70 7.69 -4.96
C ASP A 59 0.23 7.35 -4.70
N CYS A 60 -0.19 6.16 -5.09
CA CYS A 60 -1.56 5.70 -4.89
C CYS A 60 -1.82 5.09 -3.50
N GLY A 61 -0.82 5.03 -2.61
CA GLY A 61 -0.99 4.41 -1.28
C GLY A 61 -2.18 4.97 -0.47
N PRO A 62 -2.38 6.31 -0.42
CA PRO A 62 -3.45 6.93 0.36
C PRO A 62 -4.88 6.48 0.01
N VAL A 63 -5.14 6.01 -1.22
CA VAL A 63 -6.50 5.60 -1.64
C VAL A 63 -7.03 4.40 -0.85
N PHE A 64 -6.13 3.63 -0.25
CA PHE A 64 -6.47 2.45 0.55
C PHE A 64 -6.58 2.77 2.05
N LEU A 65 -6.18 3.96 2.47
CA LEU A 65 -6.05 4.30 3.88
C LEU A 65 -7.32 4.98 4.41
N ALA A 66 -7.65 4.68 5.65
CA ALA A 66 -8.69 5.32 6.43
C ALA A 66 -8.10 5.90 7.72
N ASP A 67 -8.93 6.60 8.49
CA ASP A 67 -8.60 7.11 9.83
C ASP A 67 -7.27 7.88 9.84
N ASN A 68 -7.15 8.85 8.93
CA ASN A 68 -5.96 9.69 8.76
C ASN A 68 -4.67 8.89 8.52
N GLY A 69 -4.75 7.83 7.71
CA GLY A 69 -3.58 7.02 7.34
C GLY A 69 -3.24 5.89 8.31
N THR A 70 -4.01 5.72 9.39
CA THR A 70 -3.70 4.76 10.46
C THR A 70 -4.38 3.40 10.30
N ARG A 71 -5.31 3.27 9.34
CA ARG A 71 -6.05 2.03 9.11
C ARG A 71 -6.15 1.64 7.65
N LEU A 72 -6.10 0.34 7.39
CA LEU A 72 -6.28 -0.29 6.09
C LEU A 72 -7.57 -1.15 6.11
N PRO A 73 -8.69 -0.66 5.55
CA PRO A 73 -9.97 -1.36 5.63
C PRO A 73 -9.99 -2.68 4.85
N ARG A 74 -10.49 -3.75 5.47
CA ARG A 74 -10.63 -5.07 4.84
C ARG A 74 -11.50 -5.08 3.58
N ARG A 75 -12.47 -4.17 3.46
CA ARG A 75 -13.27 -4.04 2.24
C ARG A 75 -12.44 -3.64 1.03
N LEU A 76 -11.34 -2.91 1.24
CA LEU A 76 -10.42 -2.48 0.18
C LEU A 76 -9.25 -3.45 0.01
N MET A 77 -8.76 -4.06 1.10
CA MET A 77 -7.71 -5.08 1.08
C MET A 77 -8.03 -6.17 2.12
N SER A 78 -8.64 -7.27 1.70
CA SER A 78 -9.27 -8.27 2.61
C SER A 78 -8.28 -9.03 3.49
N ASP A 79 -7.08 -9.25 2.95
CA ASP A 79 -5.89 -9.78 3.62
C ASP A 79 -4.88 -8.67 3.97
N HIS A 80 -5.28 -7.42 3.73
CA HIS A 80 -4.54 -6.19 3.94
C HIS A 80 -3.38 -5.96 2.93
N LEU A 81 -3.17 -6.85 1.95
CA LEU A 81 -2.09 -6.73 0.94
C LEU A 81 -2.68 -6.55 -0.46
N HIS A 82 -3.58 -7.44 -0.85
CA HIS A 82 -4.15 -7.47 -2.18
C HIS A 82 -5.43 -6.62 -2.22
N PRO A 83 -5.57 -5.71 -3.20
CA PRO A 83 -6.83 -5.00 -3.39
C PRO A 83 -7.97 -5.97 -3.68
N THR A 84 -9.12 -5.73 -3.07
CA THR A 84 -10.38 -6.36 -3.46
C THR A 84 -10.90 -5.74 -4.77
N HIS A 85 -12.04 -6.23 -5.27
CA HIS A 85 -12.74 -5.56 -6.37
C HIS A 85 -13.01 -4.07 -6.08
N GLU A 86 -13.51 -3.74 -4.89
CA GLU A 86 -13.70 -2.35 -4.45
C GLU A 86 -12.36 -1.60 -4.39
N GLY A 87 -11.31 -2.23 -3.85
CA GLY A 87 -9.96 -1.66 -3.80
C GLY A 87 -9.42 -1.30 -5.19
N TYR A 88 -9.54 -2.20 -6.17
CA TYR A 88 -9.15 -1.93 -7.55
C TYR A 88 -9.98 -0.82 -8.21
N HIS A 89 -11.28 -0.78 -7.93
CA HIS A 89 -12.12 0.30 -8.42
C HIS A 89 -11.66 1.66 -7.89
N ARG A 90 -11.37 1.77 -6.58
CA ARG A 90 -10.85 3.00 -5.95
C ARG A 90 -9.47 3.38 -6.50
N LEU A 91 -8.56 2.42 -6.62
CA LEU A 91 -7.24 2.64 -7.22
C LEU A 91 -7.36 3.23 -8.63
N THR A 92 -8.22 2.65 -9.46
CA THR A 92 -8.43 3.07 -10.85
C THR A 92 -9.09 4.45 -10.92
N ALA A 93 -10.16 4.66 -10.16
CA ALA A 93 -10.93 5.91 -10.19
C ALA A 93 -10.18 7.09 -9.59
N ASP A 94 -9.55 6.89 -8.44
CA ASP A 94 -9.09 7.99 -7.60
C ASP A 94 -7.59 8.29 -7.80
N CYS A 95 -6.81 7.34 -8.32
CA CYS A 95 -5.37 7.55 -8.58
C CYS A 95 -5.02 7.43 -10.06
N LEU A 96 -5.31 6.30 -10.71
CA LEU A 96 -4.76 6.04 -12.04
C LEU A 96 -5.42 6.90 -13.13
N ARG A 97 -6.76 6.92 -13.18
CA ARG A 97 -7.50 7.59 -14.26
C ARG A 97 -7.21 9.09 -14.38
N PRO A 98 -7.22 9.89 -13.30
CA PRO A 98 -6.90 11.32 -13.41
C PRO A 98 -5.50 11.57 -13.99
N HIS A 99 -4.55 10.71 -13.64
CA HIS A 99 -3.18 10.80 -14.15
C HIS A 99 -3.09 10.38 -15.62
N LEU A 100 -3.74 9.28 -16.01
CA LEU A 100 -3.74 8.82 -17.40
C LEU A 100 -4.44 9.79 -18.34
N GLU A 101 -5.52 10.43 -17.90
CA GLU A 101 -6.26 11.44 -18.69
C GLU A 101 -5.47 12.74 -18.85
N ALA A 102 -4.60 13.06 -17.89
CA ALA A 102 -3.70 14.22 -17.97
C ALA A 102 -2.47 13.98 -18.86
N LEU A 103 -2.15 12.73 -19.21
CA LEU A 103 -1.04 12.45 -20.11
C LEU A 103 -1.38 12.91 -21.53
N PRO A 104 -0.44 13.55 -22.24
CA PRO A 104 -0.63 13.85 -23.65
C PRO A 104 -0.89 12.54 -24.39
N ARG A 105 -1.99 12.46 -25.14
CA ARG A 105 -2.17 11.35 -26.08
C ARG A 105 -1.01 11.43 -27.07
N GLY A 106 -0.20 10.37 -27.13
CA GLY A 106 0.81 10.24 -28.16
C GLY A 106 0.17 10.50 -29.51
N ARG A 107 0.82 11.36 -30.31
CA ARG A 107 0.43 11.60 -31.70
C ARG A 107 0.42 10.24 -32.43
N PRO A 108 -0.57 9.96 -33.31
CA PRO A 108 -0.56 8.76 -34.15
C PRO A 108 0.75 8.61 -34.94
#